data_AF-A0A935EA56-F1
#
_entry.id   AF-A0A935EA56-F1
#
_cell.length_a   1.000
_cell.length_b   1.000
_cell.length_c   1.000
_cell.angle_alpha   90.00
_cell.angle_beta   90.00
_cell.angle_gamma   90.00
#
_symmetry.space_group_name_H-M   'P 1'
#
loop_
_entity.id
_entity.type
_entity.pdbx_description
1 polymer ?
#
loop_
_entity_poly.entity_id
_entity_poly.type
_entity_poly.pdbx_seq_one_letter_code
_entity_poly.pdbx_strand_id
1 'polypeptide(L)'
;MIGKKDQSISGRGNIQAGKNAYITIDQSEKEDFGIIEEIINYVVNKAGNGDTTKSRAESILNTQEKIELNFTEESERQEVQNYFTFAYSKLSLVESKFSALDTEDQDDIHAYLLARYKTLASQSNSNIEVLRKLFQEILPNEKKNNPKYKNAAHAFILLFFDDCTIFEKTEKQKSVKPKNIFSDL
;
A
#
# COMPACT_ATOMS: atom_id res chain seq x y z
N MET A 1 41.92 -1.74 -60.79
CA MET A 1 40.85 -0.89 -61.35
C MET A 1 39.72 -0.88 -60.34
N ILE A 2 39.51 0.22 -59.60
CA ILE A 2 38.41 1.19 -59.80
C ILE A 2 37.06 0.45 -59.72
N GLY A 3 36.18 0.55 -58.71
CA GLY A 3 35.85 1.67 -57.81
C GLY A 3 34.36 2.02 -57.99
N LYS A 4 33.59 2.07 -56.89
CA LYS A 4 32.34 2.86 -56.61
C LYS A 4 31.66 2.26 -55.37
N LYS A 5 31.83 2.80 -54.15
CA LYS A 5 31.24 4.00 -53.50
C LYS A 5 29.74 3.89 -53.13
N ASP A 6 29.53 3.89 -51.81
CA ASP A 6 28.46 4.44 -50.96
C ASP A 6 27.09 4.74 -51.57
N GLN A 7 26.05 4.23 -50.89
CA GLN A 7 24.95 5.06 -50.40
C GLN A 7 24.50 4.62 -49.00
N SER A 8 24.91 5.40 -48.00
CA SER A 8 24.22 5.56 -46.73
C SER A 8 22.89 6.30 -46.94
N ILE A 9 21.77 5.75 -46.47
CA ILE A 9 20.54 6.50 -46.25
C ILE A 9 20.05 6.24 -44.82
N SER A 10 20.15 7.29 -44.01
CA SER A 10 19.46 7.44 -42.73
C SER A 10 17.96 7.56 -42.96
N GLY A 11 17.16 6.81 -42.21
CA GLY A 11 15.71 7.00 -42.12
C GLY A 11 15.25 6.79 -40.70
N ARG A 12 15.15 7.88 -39.92
CA ARG A 12 14.31 7.96 -38.72
C ARG A 12 12.87 7.76 -39.18
N GLY A 13 12.35 6.54 -39.05
CA GLY A 13 10.95 6.21 -39.24
C GLY A 13 10.33 5.87 -37.90
N ASN A 14 9.39 6.71 -37.47
CA ASN A 14 8.56 6.57 -36.27
C ASN A 14 8.18 5.12 -35.99
N ILE A 15 8.53 4.61 -34.79
CA ILE A 15 7.79 3.48 -34.21
C ILE A 15 6.41 4.04 -33.87
N GLN A 16 5.54 3.92 -34.85
CA GLN A 16 4.14 4.25 -34.76
C GLN A 16 3.54 3.34 -33.69
N ALA A 17 2.98 3.99 -32.67
CA ALA A 17 2.21 3.39 -31.61
C ALA A 17 1.24 2.34 -32.17
N GLY A 18 1.59 1.08 -32.01
CA GLY A 18 0.66 -0.04 -32.10
C GLY A 18 -0.27 0.02 -30.90
N LYS A 19 -1.29 0.88 -30.98
CA LYS A 19 -2.55 0.72 -30.26
C LYS A 19 -3.13 -0.65 -30.65
N ASN A 20 -2.72 -1.68 -29.92
CA ASN A 20 -3.34 -3.00 -29.83
C ASN A 20 -2.74 -3.80 -28.65
N ALA A 21 -2.49 -3.13 -27.53
CA ALA A 21 -2.26 -3.80 -26.24
C ALA A 21 -3.58 -3.85 -25.47
N TYR A 22 -4.61 -4.42 -26.08
CA TYR A 22 -5.79 -4.89 -25.35
C TYR A 22 -5.57 -6.37 -25.07
N ILE A 23 -5.58 -6.71 -23.77
CA ILE A 23 -5.66 -8.06 -23.22
C ILE A 23 -4.31 -8.78 -23.04
N THR A 24 -3.43 -8.18 -22.23
CA THR A 24 -2.57 -8.94 -21.30
C THR A 24 -2.63 -8.26 -19.94
N ILE A 25 -3.83 -8.11 -19.38
CA ILE A 25 -3.97 -7.98 -17.93
C ILE A 25 -3.56 -9.34 -17.39
N ASP A 26 -2.32 -9.33 -16.91
CA ASP A 26 -1.36 -10.41 -16.81
C ASP A 26 -1.76 -11.42 -15.72
N GLN A 27 -1.48 -12.70 -15.93
CA GLN A 27 -1.85 -13.76 -14.98
C GLN A 27 -1.28 -13.50 -13.57
N SER A 28 -0.17 -12.75 -13.50
CA SER A 28 0.44 -12.24 -12.27
C SER A 28 -0.46 -11.26 -11.51
N GLU A 29 -1.14 -10.33 -12.18
CA GLU A 29 -2.03 -9.38 -11.50
C GLU A 29 -3.25 -10.10 -10.92
N LYS A 30 -3.80 -11.10 -11.65
CA LYS A 30 -4.92 -11.91 -11.13
C LYS A 30 -4.53 -12.71 -9.90
N GLU A 31 -3.31 -13.25 -9.85
CA GLU A 31 -2.81 -13.94 -8.66
C GLU A 31 -2.62 -12.97 -7.49
N ASP A 32 -2.01 -11.80 -7.73
CA ASP A 32 -1.86 -10.75 -6.71
C ASP A 32 -3.23 -10.28 -6.18
N PHE A 33 -4.23 -10.12 -7.05
CA PHE A 33 -5.60 -9.81 -6.66
C PHE A 33 -6.22 -10.86 -5.74
N GLY A 34 -6.06 -12.16 -6.07
CA GLY A 34 -6.56 -13.24 -5.23
C GLY A 34 -5.91 -13.25 -3.84
N ILE A 35 -4.60 -13.03 -3.78
CA ILE A 35 -3.86 -12.95 -2.51
C ILE A 35 -4.33 -11.76 -1.68
N ILE A 36 -4.48 -10.58 -2.29
CA ILE A 36 -4.95 -9.36 -1.61
C ILE A 36 -6.37 -9.56 -1.07
N GLU A 37 -7.24 -10.17 -1.87
CA GLU A 37 -8.62 -10.48 -1.47
C GLU A 37 -8.67 -11.46 -0.30
N GLU A 38 -7.83 -12.50 -0.30
CA GLU A 38 -7.69 -13.39 0.86
C GLU A 38 -7.24 -12.67 2.12
N ILE A 39 -6.29 -11.72 2.02
CA ILE A 39 -5.83 -10.92 3.16
C ILE A 39 -6.95 -10.03 3.68
N ILE A 40 -7.64 -9.30 2.79
CA ILE A 40 -8.77 -8.44 3.17
C ILE A 40 -9.86 -9.26 3.87
N ASN A 41 -10.29 -10.38 3.27
CA ASN A 41 -11.30 -11.25 3.85
C ASN A 41 -10.85 -11.79 5.21
N TYR A 42 -9.58 -12.14 5.37
CA TYR A 42 -9.04 -12.55 6.66
C TYR A 42 -9.15 -11.45 7.72
N VAL A 43 -8.83 -10.20 7.35
CA VAL A 43 -8.91 -9.04 8.26
C VAL A 43 -10.37 -8.69 8.59
N VAL A 44 -11.28 -8.66 7.61
CA VAL A 44 -12.73 -8.44 7.85
C VAL A 44 -13.27 -9.47 8.84
N ASN A 45 -12.97 -10.76 8.63
CA ASN A 45 -13.38 -11.81 9.56
C ASN A 45 -12.79 -11.66 10.98
N LYS A 46 -11.65 -10.97 11.12
CA LYS A 46 -11.04 -10.66 12.41
C LYS A 46 -11.59 -9.38 13.04
N ALA A 47 -12.06 -8.44 12.23
CA ALA A 47 -12.60 -7.16 12.68
C ALA A 47 -13.97 -7.32 13.36
N GLY A 48 -14.72 -8.38 13.03
CA GLY A 48 -16.01 -8.69 13.63
C GLY A 48 -16.04 -8.55 15.16
N ASN A 49 -16.78 -7.53 15.62
CA ASN A 49 -17.05 -7.10 17.01
C ASN A 49 -16.17 -5.94 17.59
N GLY A 50 -15.72 -4.98 16.78
CA GLY A 50 -15.04 -3.76 17.25
C GLY A 50 -15.91 -2.51 17.21
N ASP A 51 -15.83 -1.66 18.24
CA ASP A 51 -16.51 -0.36 18.29
C ASP A 51 -15.88 0.59 17.25
N THR A 52 -16.66 1.02 16.28
CA THR A 52 -16.20 1.78 15.10
C THR A 52 -15.63 3.13 15.51
N THR A 53 -14.37 3.40 15.17
CA THR A 53 -13.82 4.77 15.20
C THR A 53 -13.50 5.21 13.78
N LYS A 54 -14.27 6.17 13.27
CA LYS A 54 -14.05 6.76 11.95
C LYS A 54 -12.79 7.61 11.96
N SER A 55 -11.77 7.23 11.20
CA SER A 55 -10.70 8.15 10.84
C SER A 55 -10.16 7.81 9.46
N ARG A 56 -10.56 8.61 8.47
CA ARG A 56 -9.93 8.67 7.15
C ARG A 56 -9.15 9.98 7.07
N ALA A 57 -7.84 9.97 6.82
CA ALA A 57 -7.14 11.18 6.43
C ALA A 57 -7.20 11.34 4.91
N GLU A 58 -7.45 12.57 4.47
CA GLU A 58 -7.45 12.93 3.05
C GLU A 58 -6.03 13.24 2.56
N SER A 59 -5.79 12.85 1.30
CA SER A 59 -4.71 13.26 0.41
C SER A 59 -3.34 12.62 0.62
N ILE A 60 -2.69 12.35 -0.51
CA ILE A 60 -1.37 11.73 -0.70
C ILE A 60 -0.34 12.37 0.22
N LEU A 61 0.27 11.54 1.06
CA LEU A 61 1.09 11.99 2.15
C LEU A 61 2.55 11.97 1.76
N ASN A 62 3.29 12.95 2.28
CA ASN A 62 4.74 13.00 2.15
C ASN A 62 5.32 11.83 2.97
N THR A 63 5.33 10.64 2.37
CA THR A 63 5.70 9.37 3.02
C THR A 63 7.05 9.48 3.71
N GLN A 64 7.99 10.23 3.12
CA GLN A 64 9.29 10.51 3.72
C GLN A 64 9.19 11.27 5.05
N GLU A 65 8.45 12.37 5.10
CA GLU A 65 8.25 13.17 6.31
C GLU A 65 7.57 12.35 7.41
N LYS A 66 6.63 11.48 7.04
CA LYS A 66 5.98 10.57 7.99
C LYS A 66 6.92 9.48 8.50
N ILE A 67 7.81 8.96 7.65
CA ILE A 67 8.86 8.02 8.05
C ILE A 67 9.81 8.68 9.04
N GLU A 68 10.31 9.88 8.74
CA GLU A 68 11.24 10.61 9.62
C GLU A 68 10.61 10.96 10.98
N LEU A 69 9.30 11.24 11.00
CA LEU A 69 8.53 11.49 12.22
C LEU A 69 8.40 10.23 13.10
N ASN A 70 8.17 9.07 12.49
CA ASN A 70 7.81 7.85 13.23
C ASN A 70 8.98 6.89 13.48
N PHE A 71 10.12 7.07 12.80
CA PHE A 71 11.31 6.22 12.94
C PHE A 71 12.53 7.10 13.13
N THR A 72 13.17 7.03 14.29
CA THR A 72 14.26 7.96 14.65
C THR A 72 15.61 7.49 14.15
N GLU A 73 15.83 6.17 14.15
CA GLU A 73 17.08 5.56 13.71
C GLU A 73 17.14 5.45 12.19
N GLU A 74 18.30 5.80 11.60
CA GLU A 74 18.47 5.77 10.14
C GLU A 74 18.27 4.36 9.56
N SER A 75 18.69 3.33 10.30
CA SER A 75 18.49 1.93 9.89
C SER A 75 17.01 1.55 9.81
N GLU A 76 16.18 2.06 10.74
CA GLU A 76 14.73 1.83 10.73
C GLU A 76 14.08 2.56 9.55
N ARG A 77 14.46 3.82 9.31
CA ARG A 77 13.97 4.61 8.16
C ARG A 77 14.26 3.92 6.84
N GLN A 78 15.50 3.46 6.66
CA GLN A 78 15.92 2.74 5.46
C GLN A 78 15.13 1.45 5.27
N GLU A 79 14.83 0.74 6.37
CA GLU A 79 14.00 -0.46 6.31
C GLU A 79 12.56 -0.16 5.88
N VAL A 80 11.95 0.90 6.40
CA VAL A 80 10.58 1.30 6.01
C VAL A 80 10.53 1.75 4.55
N GLN A 81 11.54 2.50 4.10
CA GLN A 81 11.69 2.85 2.68
C GLN A 81 11.82 1.61 1.78
N ASN A 82 12.54 0.59 2.25
CA ASN A 82 12.63 -0.68 1.54
C ASN A 82 11.27 -1.38 1.47
N TYR A 83 10.48 -1.38 2.55
CA TYR A 83 9.11 -1.91 2.51
C TYR A 83 8.26 -1.19 1.47
N PHE A 84 8.26 0.14 1.42
CA PHE A 84 7.56 0.90 0.39
C PHE A 84 8.06 0.55 -1.01
N THR A 85 9.37 0.44 -1.22
CA THR A 85 9.95 0.10 -2.52
C THR A 85 9.48 -1.27 -3.02
N PHE A 86 9.47 -2.28 -2.15
CA PHE A 86 9.07 -3.64 -2.52
C PHE A 86 7.55 -3.81 -2.65
N ALA A 87 6.78 -3.05 -1.87
CA ALA A 87 5.33 -3.09 -1.86
C ALA A 87 4.69 -2.16 -2.90
N TYR A 88 5.46 -1.25 -3.51
CA TYR A 88 4.95 -0.17 -4.37
C TYR A 88 4.02 -0.67 -5.48
N SER A 89 4.41 -1.74 -6.17
CA SER A 89 3.63 -2.31 -7.27
C SER A 89 2.30 -2.92 -6.83
N LYS A 90 2.11 -3.16 -5.52
CA LYS A 90 0.90 -3.75 -4.93
C LYS A 90 0.03 -2.73 -4.20
N LEU A 91 0.56 -1.55 -3.86
CA LEU A 91 -0.21 -0.51 -3.15
C LEU A 91 -1.48 -0.11 -3.91
N SER A 92 -1.38 0.14 -5.22
CA SER A 92 -2.54 0.50 -6.05
C SER A 92 -3.58 -0.62 -6.15
N LEU A 93 -3.14 -1.89 -6.17
CA LEU A 93 -4.04 -3.04 -6.19
C LEU A 93 -4.79 -3.18 -4.86
N VAL A 94 -4.09 -2.97 -3.75
CA VAL A 94 -4.71 -2.99 -2.42
C VAL A 94 -5.69 -1.83 -2.26
N GLU A 95 -5.30 -0.61 -2.62
CA GLU A 95 -6.16 0.56 -2.57
C GLU A 95 -7.43 0.35 -3.40
N SER A 96 -7.28 -0.21 -4.61
CA SER A 96 -8.42 -0.54 -5.48
C SER A 96 -9.36 -1.58 -4.86
N LYS A 97 -8.83 -2.64 -4.23
CA LYS A 97 -9.64 -3.68 -3.60
C LYS A 97 -10.31 -3.19 -2.32
N PHE A 98 -9.58 -2.46 -1.48
CA PHE A 98 -10.11 -1.87 -0.26
C PHE A 98 -11.23 -0.87 -0.55
N SER A 99 -11.04 0.01 -1.54
CA SER A 99 -12.06 1.00 -1.95
C SER A 99 -13.31 0.39 -2.57
N ALA A 100 -13.27 -0.89 -2.99
CA ALA A 100 -14.40 -1.61 -3.54
C ALA A 100 -15.25 -2.33 -2.47
N LEU A 101 -14.78 -2.39 -1.22
CA LEU A 101 -15.56 -2.85 -0.08
C LEU A 101 -16.68 -1.86 0.22
N ASP A 102 -17.72 -2.30 0.91
CA ASP A 102 -18.70 -1.36 1.46
C ASP A 102 -18.09 -0.54 2.61
N THR A 103 -18.79 0.54 2.98
CA THR A 103 -18.32 1.46 4.01
C THR A 103 -18.20 0.79 5.38
N GLU A 104 -19.02 -0.22 5.67
CA GLU A 104 -19.02 -0.92 6.96
C GLU A 104 -17.73 -1.74 7.10
N ASP A 105 -17.42 -2.55 6.07
CA ASP A 105 -16.16 -3.32 6.01
C ASP A 105 -14.92 -2.41 6.07
N GLN A 106 -14.95 -1.25 5.39
CA GLN A 106 -13.85 -0.29 5.44
C GLN A 106 -13.65 0.26 6.86
N ASP A 107 -14.73 0.73 7.50
CA ASP A 107 -14.70 1.28 8.87
C ASP A 107 -14.24 0.21 9.88
N ASP A 108 -14.68 -1.04 9.72
CA ASP A 108 -14.30 -2.17 10.56
C ASP A 108 -12.80 -2.50 10.45
N ILE A 109 -12.26 -2.53 9.22
CA ILE A 109 -10.83 -2.72 9.01
C ILE A 109 -10.02 -1.59 9.65
N HIS A 110 -10.43 -0.33 9.46
CA HIS A 110 -9.77 0.82 10.09
C HIS A 110 -9.76 0.69 11.62
N ALA A 111 -10.91 0.40 12.22
CA ALA A 111 -11.07 0.25 13.65
C ALA A 111 -10.20 -0.91 14.20
N TYR A 112 -10.23 -2.06 13.51
CA TYR A 112 -9.41 -3.21 13.85
C TYR A 112 -7.92 -2.87 13.82
N LEU A 113 -7.42 -2.30 12.72
CA LEU A 113 -6.00 -1.98 12.58
C LEU A 113 -5.53 -0.92 13.57
N LEU A 114 -6.35 0.11 13.83
CA LEU A 114 -6.08 1.10 14.86
C LEU A 114 -5.99 0.46 16.25
N ALA A 115 -6.91 -0.45 16.60
CA ALA A 115 -6.91 -1.15 17.87
C ALA A 115 -5.69 -2.07 18.03
N ARG A 116 -5.32 -2.80 16.97
CA ARG A 116 -4.10 -3.63 16.94
C ARG A 116 -2.85 -2.77 17.09
N TYR A 117 -2.75 -1.67 16.36
CA TYR A 117 -1.64 -0.73 16.48
C TYR A 117 -1.50 -0.18 17.89
N LYS A 118 -2.58 0.34 18.49
CA LYS A 118 -2.56 0.85 19.88
C LYS A 118 -2.11 -0.22 20.88
N THR A 119 -2.61 -1.45 20.72
CA THR A 119 -2.21 -2.59 21.57
C THR A 119 -0.72 -2.86 21.44
N LEU A 120 -0.19 -2.96 20.22
CA LEU A 120 1.22 -3.24 19.97
C LEU A 120 2.13 -2.09 20.41
N ALA A 121 1.73 -0.84 20.16
CA ALA A 121 2.47 0.35 20.55
C ALA A 121 2.56 0.49 22.09
N SER A 122 1.54 0.05 22.84
CA SER A 122 1.62 0.02 24.31
C SER A 122 2.54 -1.09 24.86
N GLN A 123 2.93 -2.06 24.03
CA GLN A 123 3.71 -3.24 24.43
C GLN A 123 5.15 -3.21 23.91
N SER A 124 5.49 -2.31 22.98
CA SER A 124 6.82 -2.21 22.37
C SER A 124 7.38 -0.81 22.58
N ASN A 125 8.70 -0.74 22.72
CA ASN A 125 9.42 0.53 22.78
C ASN A 125 9.90 0.99 21.39
N SER A 126 9.59 0.24 20.32
CA SER A 126 10.12 0.48 18.97
C SER A 126 9.01 0.44 17.92
N ASN A 127 8.89 1.54 17.17
CA ASN A 127 7.92 1.67 16.10
C ASN A 127 8.17 0.68 14.95
N ILE A 128 9.43 0.32 14.66
CA ILE A 128 9.72 -0.68 13.63
C ILE A 128 9.27 -2.08 14.07
N GLU A 129 9.38 -2.41 15.36
CA GLU A 129 8.85 -3.67 15.88
C GLU A 129 7.33 -3.74 15.79
N VAL A 130 6.64 -2.64 16.09
CA VAL A 130 5.18 -2.52 15.93
C VAL A 130 4.80 -2.75 14.46
N LEU A 131 5.47 -2.09 13.52
CA LEU A 131 5.20 -2.25 12.09
C LEU A 131 5.41 -3.70 11.63
N ARG A 132 6.55 -4.32 12.00
CA ARG A 132 6.84 -5.72 11.68
C ARG A 132 5.79 -6.67 12.25
N LYS A 133 5.31 -6.44 13.47
CA LYS A 133 4.24 -7.26 14.08
C LYS A 133 2.92 -7.08 13.34
N LEU A 134 2.55 -5.86 12.94
CA LEU A 134 1.35 -5.62 12.13
C LEU A 134 1.38 -6.40 10.80
N PHE A 135 2.52 -6.42 10.11
CA PHE A 135 2.69 -7.23 8.90
C PHE A 135 2.43 -8.73 9.12
N GLN A 136 2.75 -9.25 10.30
CA GLN A 136 2.55 -10.66 10.63
C GLN A 136 1.12 -10.98 11.09
N GLU A 137 0.47 -10.07 11.81
CA GLU A 137 -0.85 -10.31 12.41
C GLU A 137 -1.99 -10.36 11.39
N ILE A 138 -1.84 -9.66 10.26
CA ILE A 138 -2.83 -9.64 9.17
C ILE A 138 -2.70 -10.82 8.19
N LEU A 139 -1.80 -11.76 8.46
CA LEU A 139 -1.65 -12.98 7.68
C LEU A 139 -2.16 -14.21 8.45
N PRO A 140 -2.90 -15.12 7.78
CA PRO A 140 -3.12 -16.46 8.29
C PRO A 140 -1.80 -17.18 8.59
N ASN A 141 -1.77 -18.03 9.61
CA ASN A 141 -0.54 -18.68 10.10
C ASN A 141 0.19 -19.47 9.00
N GLU A 142 -0.56 -20.16 8.16
CA GLU A 142 -0.08 -20.96 7.03
C GLU A 142 0.48 -20.11 5.88
N LYS A 143 0.17 -18.82 5.84
CA LYS A 143 0.62 -17.89 4.79
C LYS A 143 1.80 -17.01 5.23
N LYS A 144 2.12 -16.97 6.53
CA LYS A 144 3.19 -16.12 7.09
C LYS A 144 4.56 -16.32 6.46
N ASN A 145 4.86 -17.50 5.91
CA ASN A 145 6.15 -17.76 5.26
C ASN A 145 6.12 -17.61 3.73
N ASN A 146 4.95 -17.36 3.13
CA ASN A 146 4.83 -17.20 1.68
C ASN A 146 5.25 -15.77 1.26
N PRO A 147 6.30 -15.61 0.41
CA PRO A 147 6.79 -14.29 0.02
C PRO A 147 5.75 -13.40 -0.69
N LYS A 148 4.85 -13.99 -1.48
CA LYS A 148 3.81 -13.21 -2.19
C LYS A 148 2.80 -12.61 -1.20
N TYR A 149 2.40 -13.40 -0.20
CA TYR A 149 1.52 -12.93 0.89
C TYR A 149 2.22 -11.90 1.77
N LYS A 150 3.51 -12.08 2.09
CA LYS A 150 4.28 -11.07 2.84
C LYS A 150 4.28 -9.73 2.13
N ASN A 151 4.56 -9.72 0.83
CA ASN A 151 4.62 -8.47 0.08
C ASN A 151 3.23 -7.79 -0.02
N ALA A 152 2.17 -8.57 -0.24
CA ALA A 152 0.81 -8.06 -0.22
C ALA A 152 0.39 -7.53 1.17
N ALA A 153 0.80 -8.21 2.24
CA ALA A 153 0.58 -7.77 3.62
C ALA A 153 1.32 -6.47 3.94
N HIS A 154 2.56 -6.31 3.44
CA HIS A 154 3.29 -5.06 3.55
C HIS A 154 2.53 -3.93 2.86
N ALA A 155 2.13 -4.12 1.60
CA ALA A 155 1.33 -3.13 0.87
C ALA A 155 0.05 -2.77 1.63
N PHE A 156 -0.65 -3.77 2.17
CA PHE A 156 -1.87 -3.56 2.95
C PHE A 156 -1.64 -2.69 4.18
N ILE A 157 -0.70 -3.04 5.06
CA ILE A 157 -0.42 -2.23 6.26
C ILE A 157 0.16 -0.85 5.89
N LEU A 158 0.96 -0.76 4.82
CA LEU A 158 1.52 0.51 4.37
C LEU A 158 0.46 1.46 3.80
N LEU A 159 -0.66 0.95 3.27
CA LEU A 159 -1.83 1.80 2.95
C LEU A 159 -2.35 2.52 4.21
N PHE A 160 -2.48 1.80 5.33
CA PHE A 160 -2.96 2.37 6.60
C PHE A 160 -1.91 3.24 7.33
N PHE A 161 -0.63 2.99 7.02
CA PHE A 161 0.42 3.94 7.35
C PHE A 161 0.23 5.21 6.52
N ASP A 162 0.01 5.10 5.21
CA ASP A 162 -0.12 6.27 4.36
C ASP A 162 -1.44 7.01 4.58
N ASP A 163 -2.54 6.40 5.01
CA ASP A 163 -3.82 7.09 5.30
C ASP A 163 -3.95 7.63 6.74
N CYS A 164 -2.91 7.45 7.55
CA CYS A 164 -2.86 7.85 8.96
C CYS A 164 -3.84 7.20 9.93
N THR A 165 -4.31 6.00 9.60
CA THR A 165 -4.96 5.10 10.57
C THR A 165 -3.97 4.67 11.64
N ILE A 166 -2.73 4.39 11.24
CA ILE A 166 -1.65 4.00 12.16
C ILE A 166 -0.50 5.01 12.09
N PHE A 167 0.27 5.06 13.18
CA PHE A 167 1.39 5.99 13.38
C PHE A 167 1.01 7.48 13.41
N GLU A 168 1.94 8.31 13.86
CA GLU A 168 1.72 9.74 14.04
C GLU A 168 1.50 10.47 12.71
N LYS A 169 0.66 11.51 12.79
CA LYS A 169 0.37 12.43 11.68
C LYS A 169 1.42 13.54 11.64
N THR A 170 1.89 13.89 10.45
CA THR A 170 2.63 15.12 10.18
C THR A 170 1.76 16.36 10.45
N GLU A 171 2.37 17.52 10.64
CA GLU A 171 1.60 18.76 10.85
C GLU A 171 0.70 19.11 9.65
N LYS A 172 1.17 18.82 8.43
CA LYS A 172 0.36 18.96 7.21
C LYS A 172 -0.90 18.10 7.30
N GLN A 173 -0.78 16.85 7.74
CA GLN A 173 -1.90 15.91 7.91
C GLN A 173 -2.87 16.32 9.00
N LYS A 174 -2.39 16.95 10.08
CA LYS A 174 -3.25 17.49 11.14
C LYS A 174 -4.03 18.72 10.68
N SER A 175 -3.48 19.48 9.75
CA SER A 175 -4.10 20.71 9.22
C SER A 175 -5.18 20.46 8.16
N VAL A 176 -5.27 19.25 7.61
CA VAL A 176 -6.35 18.86 6.68
C VAL A 176 -7.64 18.71 7.48
N LYS A 177 -8.64 19.56 7.21
CA LYS A 177 -9.98 19.41 7.80
C LYS A 177 -10.62 18.13 7.26
N PRO A 178 -11.38 17.36 8.07
CA PRO A 178 -12.21 16.28 7.54
C PRO A 178 -13.24 16.90 6.58
N LYS A 179 -13.08 16.70 5.27
CA LYS A 179 -14.09 17.11 4.31
C LYS A 179 -15.17 16.03 4.29
N ASN A 180 -16.43 16.46 4.47
CA ASN A 180 -17.56 15.58 4.23
C ASN A 180 -17.70 15.48 2.70
N ILE A 181 -17.30 14.35 2.11
CA ILE A 181 -17.27 14.14 0.64
C ILE A 181 -18.70 14.19 0.04
N PHE A 182 -19.74 14.18 0.89
CA PHE A 182 -21.14 14.36 0.51
C PHE A 182 -21.65 15.81 0.56
N SER A 183 -20.79 16.82 0.80
CA SER A 183 -21.25 18.23 0.69
C SER A 183 -21.44 18.68 -0.75
N ASP A 184 -20.85 17.94 -1.71
CA ASP A 184 -20.76 18.33 -3.12
C ASP A 184 -21.47 17.30 -4.05
N LEU A 185 -22.36 16.44 -3.52
CA LEU A 185 -23.30 15.58 -4.27
C LEU A 185 -24.75 16.04 -4.06
#